data_AF-A0A496W651-F1
#
_entry.id   AF-A0A496W651-F1
#
_cell.length_a   1.000
_cell.length_b   1.000
_cell.length_c   1.000
_cell.angle_alpha   90.00
_cell.angle_beta   90.00
_cell.angle_gamma   90.00
#
_symmetry.space_group_name_H-M   'P 1'
#
loop_
_entity.id
_entity.type
_entity.pdbx_description
1 polymer ?
#
loop_
_entity_poly.entity_id
_entity_poly.type
_entity_poly.pdbx_seq_one_letter_code
_entity_poly.pdbx_strand_id
1 'polypeptide(L)'
;MKTVLYLKGSEHSLNQLKRLYETGELTTLLGYQLLDIRESETPLAAIPTPQEALKTAQAPSPPAYGSRLYHQLKKFVQRLMPQKHLTDLINTNSGPPRKKGKALIWKMGLAMTAILVLVSSLILITSNPPTNLIDTLYKMVLIPKSSAMDIIRLDKLAFVWEVSPKNMRGKAPPLSEAQKAFGAGVLTGRERLLENSEATLPLHLKGLKTERQDYFDLGRWAVLLWTVSQFPEDQMPTAFWEEQQRFLTQMQERLQQESGPEAKQILTHTTIIQSLLDKLSADNNPEIYHALTFKLKDMMELK
;
A
#
# COMPACT_ATOMS: atom_id res chain seq x y z
N MET A 1 16.58 -2.78 -2.30
CA MET A 1 16.40 -3.45 -0.98
C MET A 1 16.56 -4.95 -1.20
N LYS A 2 17.40 -5.65 -0.43
CA LYS A 2 17.73 -7.08 -0.63
C LYS A 2 16.93 -7.92 0.39
N THR A 3 16.18 -8.92 -0.07
CA THR A 3 15.33 -9.76 0.79
C THR A 3 15.79 -11.21 0.76
N VAL A 4 16.08 -11.78 1.93
CA VAL A 4 16.40 -13.21 2.14
C VAL A 4 15.26 -13.84 2.91
N LEU A 5 14.73 -14.96 2.42
CA LEU A 5 13.60 -15.65 3.02
C LEU A 5 14.10 -16.83 3.87
N TYR A 6 13.78 -16.83 5.17
CA TYR A 6 14.06 -17.94 6.08
C TYR A 6 12.79 -18.73 6.33
N LEU A 7 12.80 -20.02 6.01
CA LEU A 7 11.64 -20.90 6.14
C LEU A 7 11.97 -22.12 7.00
N LYS A 8 10.97 -22.58 7.74
CA LYS A 8 10.99 -23.86 8.46
C LYS A 8 9.84 -24.72 7.96
N GLY A 9 10.15 -25.88 7.41
CA GLY A 9 9.17 -26.76 6.79
C GLY A 9 9.71 -28.16 6.56
N SER A 10 8.89 -29.04 5.98
CA SER A 10 9.37 -30.35 5.56
C SER A 10 10.39 -30.19 4.42
N GLU A 11 11.37 -31.10 4.34
CA GLU A 11 12.36 -31.14 3.26
C GLU A 11 11.69 -31.12 1.88
N HIS A 12 10.55 -31.81 1.74
CA HIS A 12 9.76 -31.81 0.51
C HIS A 12 9.23 -30.41 0.14
N SER A 13 8.72 -29.65 1.13
CA SER A 13 8.23 -28.29 0.92
C SER A 13 9.35 -27.32 0.57
N LEU A 14 10.51 -27.44 1.23
CA LEU A 14 11.69 -26.62 0.93
C LEU A 14 12.21 -26.89 -0.48
N ASN A 15 12.27 -28.17 -0.90
CA ASN A 15 12.69 -28.55 -2.24
C ASN A 15 11.74 -28.03 -3.32
N GLN A 16 10.42 -28.05 -3.08
CA GLN A 16 9.46 -27.44 -3.99
C GLN A 16 9.66 -25.93 -4.10
N LEU A 17 9.87 -25.24 -2.98
CA LEU A 17 10.05 -23.78 -2.97
C LEU A 17 11.36 -23.36 -3.63
N LYS A 18 12.43 -24.14 -3.42
CA LYS A 18 13.71 -23.95 -4.10
C LYS A 18 13.58 -24.17 -5.60
N ARG A 19 12.84 -25.20 -6.04
CA ARG A 19 12.54 -25.39 -7.46
C ARG A 19 11.79 -24.20 -8.05
N LEU A 20 10.77 -23.68 -7.38
CA LEU A 20 10.02 -22.49 -7.83
C LEU A 20 10.90 -21.24 -7.90
N TYR A 21 11.88 -21.11 -6.99
CA TYR A 21 12.86 -20.04 -7.00
C TYR A 21 13.81 -20.16 -8.20
N GLU A 22 14.35 -21.35 -8.43
CA GLU A 22 15.27 -21.64 -9.55
C GLU A 22 14.58 -21.48 -10.92
N THR A 23 13.28 -21.78 -11.03
CA THR A 23 12.51 -21.57 -12.26
C THR A 23 12.03 -20.12 -12.46
N GLY A 24 12.23 -19.24 -11.47
CA GLY A 24 11.74 -17.86 -11.49
C GLY A 24 10.24 -17.70 -11.23
N GLU A 25 9.47 -18.80 -11.13
CA GLU A 25 8.03 -18.78 -10.85
C GLU A 25 7.72 -18.14 -9.49
N LEU A 26 8.61 -18.32 -8.51
CA LEU A 26 8.46 -17.73 -7.18
C LEU A 26 8.53 -16.20 -7.21
N THR A 27 9.37 -15.63 -8.08
CA THR A 27 9.48 -14.18 -8.28
C THR A 27 8.21 -13.63 -8.91
N THR A 28 7.63 -14.34 -9.87
CA THR A 28 6.35 -13.99 -10.50
C THR A 28 5.19 -14.04 -9.50
N LEU A 29 5.19 -15.04 -8.61
CA LEU A 29 4.18 -15.19 -7.56
C LEU A 29 4.25 -14.10 -6.49
N LEU A 30 5.46 -13.66 -6.13
CA LEU A 30 5.66 -12.71 -5.04
C LEU A 30 5.75 -11.25 -5.50
N GLY A 31 6.04 -11.00 -6.78
CA GLY A 31 6.12 -9.64 -7.34
C GLY A 31 7.38 -8.85 -6.95
N TYR A 32 8.42 -9.52 -6.43
CA TYR A 32 9.73 -8.94 -6.14
C TYR A 32 10.85 -9.97 -6.27
N GLN A 33 12.06 -9.51 -6.58
CA GLN A 33 13.24 -10.38 -6.71
C GLN A 33 13.70 -10.88 -5.33
N LEU A 34 13.66 -12.20 -5.14
CA LEU A 34 14.32 -12.88 -4.04
C LEU A 34 15.80 -13.11 -4.38
N LEU A 35 16.67 -13.00 -3.39
CA LEU A 35 18.12 -13.21 -3.57
C LEU A 35 18.58 -14.60 -3.12
N ASP A 36 17.93 -15.16 -2.11
CA ASP A 36 18.30 -16.46 -1.55
C ASP A 36 17.17 -17.02 -0.67
N ILE A 37 17.11 -18.35 -0.55
CA ILE A 37 16.26 -19.08 0.37
C ILE A 37 17.16 -19.92 1.26
N ARG A 38 17.13 -19.68 2.57
CA ARG A 38 17.96 -20.42 3.53
C ARG A 38 17.12 -21.18 4.54
N GLU A 39 17.58 -22.37 4.89
CA GLU A 39 17.05 -23.13 6.01
C GLU A 39 17.49 -22.47 7.32
N SER A 40 16.57 -22.34 8.28
CA SER A 40 16.90 -21.74 9.58
C SER A 40 17.54 -22.80 10.49
N GLU A 41 18.85 -22.67 10.72
CA GLU A 41 19.62 -23.60 11.56
C GLU A 41 19.50 -23.34 13.07
N THR A 42 18.89 -22.23 13.50
CA THR A 42 18.80 -21.87 14.92
C THR A 42 17.46 -22.27 15.55
N PRO A 43 17.44 -23.02 16.67
CA PRO A 43 16.22 -23.24 17.44
C PRO A 43 15.80 -21.92 18.10
N LEU A 44 14.78 -21.27 17.55
CA LEU A 44 14.10 -20.14 18.19
C LEU A 44 13.61 -20.56 19.58
N ALA A 45 13.99 -19.78 20.60
CA ALA A 45 13.48 -19.92 21.96
C ALA A 45 11.94 -20.00 21.96
N ALA A 46 11.41 -20.87 22.81
CA ALA A 46 10.01 -21.30 22.81
C ALA A 46 9.01 -20.12 22.71
N ILE A 47 8.24 -20.11 21.62
CA ILE A 47 7.07 -19.25 21.46
C ILE A 47 6.00 -19.79 22.44
N PRO A 48 5.44 -18.96 23.33
CA PRO A 48 4.44 -19.42 24.29
C PRO A 48 3.21 -19.98 23.57
N THR A 49 2.62 -21.02 24.16
CA THR A 49 1.47 -21.69 23.54
C THR A 49 0.26 -20.76 23.45
N PRO A 50 -0.64 -20.95 22.47
CA PRO A 50 -1.84 -20.11 22.30
C PRO A 50 -2.73 -19.99 23.55
N GLN A 51 -2.66 -20.97 24.47
CA GLN A 51 -3.38 -20.96 25.74
C GLN A 51 -2.73 -20.04 26.80
N GLU A 52 -1.43 -19.81 26.74
CA GLU A 52 -0.71 -18.88 27.63
C GLU A 52 -0.88 -17.43 27.18
N ALA A 53 -0.91 -17.18 25.86
CA ALA A 53 -1.19 -15.86 25.29
C ALA A 53 -2.63 -15.38 25.55
N LEU A 54 -3.58 -16.30 25.77
CA LEU A 54 -4.99 -15.95 26.03
C LEU A 54 -5.26 -15.48 27.46
N LYS A 55 -4.36 -15.73 28.42
CA LYS A 55 -4.56 -15.36 29.83
C LYS A 55 -4.09 -13.94 30.17
N THR A 56 -3.29 -13.31 29.32
CA THR A 56 -2.65 -12.01 29.59
C THR A 56 -3.18 -10.84 28.77
N ALA A 57 -4.11 -11.05 27.83
CA ALA A 57 -4.67 -9.98 27.02
C ALA A 57 -6.03 -9.49 27.56
N GLN A 58 -6.03 -8.42 28.37
CA GLN A 58 -7.17 -7.50 28.39
C GLN A 58 -7.14 -6.70 27.08
N ALA A 59 -7.97 -7.09 26.11
CA ALA A 59 -8.03 -6.44 24.80
C ALA A 59 -9.18 -5.42 24.73
N PRO A 60 -8.96 -4.22 24.16
CA PRO A 60 -10.04 -3.31 23.79
C PRO A 60 -10.87 -3.92 22.65
N SER A 61 -12.15 -3.55 22.61
CA SER A 61 -13.13 -4.05 21.63
C SER A 61 -12.69 -3.77 20.17
N PRO A 62 -12.76 -4.76 19.27
CA PRO A 62 -12.38 -4.59 17.87
C PRO A 62 -13.41 -3.76 17.07
N PRO A 63 -12.99 -3.05 16.00
CA PRO A 63 -13.91 -2.29 15.16
C PRO A 63 -14.96 -3.19 14.49
N ALA A 64 -16.16 -2.62 14.29
CA ALA A 64 -17.40 -3.32 13.93
C ALA A 64 -17.33 -4.23 12.69
N TYR A 65 -16.34 -4.07 11.80
CA TYR A 65 -16.15 -4.91 10.62
C TYR A 65 -15.59 -6.31 10.94
N GLY A 66 -14.76 -6.44 11.98
CA GLY A 66 -14.15 -7.73 12.36
C GLY A 66 -15.16 -8.71 12.99
N SER A 67 -16.21 -8.19 13.63
CA SER A 67 -17.19 -9.02 14.36
C SER A 67 -18.04 -9.89 13.43
N ARG A 68 -18.43 -9.36 12.26
CA ARG A 68 -19.30 -10.07 11.30
C ARG A 68 -18.57 -11.23 10.64
N LEU A 69 -17.31 -11.02 10.26
CA LEU A 69 -16.47 -12.04 9.62
C LEU A 69 -16.06 -13.13 10.63
N TYR A 70 -15.72 -12.72 11.87
CA TYR A 70 -15.47 -13.65 12.98
C TYR A 70 -16.69 -14.53 13.28
N HIS A 71 -17.90 -13.95 13.33
CA HIS A 71 -19.12 -14.73 13.55
C HIS A 71 -19.45 -15.69 12.41
N GLN A 72 -19.15 -15.33 11.15
CA GLN A 72 -19.33 -16.25 10.01
C GLN A 72 -18.32 -17.40 10.05
N LEU A 73 -17.04 -17.12 10.31
CA LEU A 73 -16.01 -18.15 10.50
C LEU A 73 -16.36 -19.08 11.67
N LYS A 74 -16.80 -18.53 12.80
CA LYS A 74 -17.23 -19.33 13.96
C LYS A 74 -18.40 -20.25 13.62
N LYS A 75 -19.43 -19.75 12.92
CA LYS A 75 -20.57 -20.57 12.46
C LYS A 75 -20.15 -21.65 11.46
N PHE A 76 -19.21 -21.33 10.56
CA PHE A 76 -18.70 -22.29 9.58
C PHE A 76 -17.89 -23.42 10.24
N VAL A 77 -16.98 -23.08 11.15
CA VAL A 77 -16.21 -24.06 11.95
C VAL A 77 -17.14 -24.94 12.79
N GLN A 78 -18.16 -24.36 13.42
CA GLN A 78 -19.16 -25.12 14.19
C GLN A 78 -20.02 -26.05 13.32
N ARG A 79 -20.27 -25.71 12.05
CA ARG A 79 -20.95 -26.61 11.10
C ARG A 79 -20.05 -27.78 10.67
N LEU A 80 -18.75 -27.56 10.58
CA LEU A 80 -17.79 -28.59 10.19
C LEU A 80 -17.42 -29.54 11.34
N MET A 81 -17.51 -29.09 12.59
CA MET A 81 -17.23 -29.90 13.78
C MET A 81 -18.35 -29.78 14.82
N PRO A 82 -19.34 -30.68 14.82
CA PRO A 82 -20.34 -30.75 15.90
C PRO A 82 -19.63 -31.14 17.21
N GLN A 83 -19.80 -30.35 18.27
CA GLN A 83 -19.16 -30.55 19.58
C GLN A 83 -19.29 -31.96 20.16
N LYS A 84 -20.34 -32.69 19.77
CA LYS A 84 -20.65 -34.04 20.26
C LYS A 84 -19.53 -35.07 20.02
N HIS A 85 -18.63 -34.84 19.06
CA HIS A 85 -17.53 -35.75 18.75
C HIS A 85 -16.21 -35.47 19.50
N LEU A 86 -16.05 -34.30 20.13
CA LEU A 86 -14.81 -33.97 20.85
C LEU A 86 -14.74 -34.65 22.23
N THR A 87 -15.89 -34.86 22.87
CA THR A 87 -16.01 -35.52 24.17
C THR A 87 -15.77 -37.04 24.11
N ASP A 88 -16.11 -37.70 23.00
CA ASP A 88 -15.89 -39.15 22.83
C ASP A 88 -14.41 -39.52 22.60
N LEU A 89 -13.59 -38.56 22.16
CA LEU A 89 -12.16 -38.73 21.91
C LEU A 89 -11.29 -38.65 23.17
N ILE A 90 -11.77 -37.99 24.23
CA ILE A 90 -11.01 -37.84 25.48
C ILE A 90 -11.18 -39.08 26.39
N ASN A 91 -12.27 -39.84 26.23
CA ASN A 91 -12.62 -40.97 27.09
C ASN A 91 -12.31 -42.37 26.53
N THR A 92 -11.54 -42.50 25.45
CA THR A 92 -11.21 -43.81 24.87
C THR A 92 -9.73 -44.16 24.97
N ASN A 93 -9.30 -44.50 26.18
CA ASN A 93 -8.07 -45.28 26.41
C ASN A 93 -8.42 -46.76 26.60
N SER A 94 -7.59 -47.65 26.03
CA SER A 94 -7.56 -49.12 26.14
C SER A 94 -8.46 -49.97 25.22
N GLY A 95 -8.20 -49.97 23.91
CA GLY A 95 -8.65 -51.05 23.01
C GLY A 95 -7.93 -51.04 21.65
N PRO A 96 -7.65 -52.21 21.02
CA PRO A 96 -6.89 -52.27 19.77
C PRO A 96 -7.64 -51.58 18.61
N PRO A 97 -6.90 -50.94 17.68
CA PRO A 97 -7.48 -49.99 16.73
C PRO A 97 -8.39 -50.69 15.71
N ARG A 98 -9.70 -50.56 15.88
CA ARG A 98 -10.69 -50.90 14.84
C ARG A 98 -10.48 -49.97 13.62
N LYS A 99 -10.49 -50.54 12.42
CA LYS A 99 -10.26 -49.90 11.09
C LYS A 99 -11.07 -48.61 10.81
N LYS A 100 -12.05 -48.24 11.63
CA LYS A 100 -12.83 -47.00 11.52
C LYS A 100 -12.06 -45.74 11.94
N GLY A 101 -10.96 -45.85 12.70
CA GLY A 101 -10.17 -44.68 13.14
C GLY A 101 -9.41 -43.96 12.01
N LYS A 102 -8.98 -44.69 10.97
CA LYS A 102 -8.16 -44.10 9.88
C LYS A 102 -8.93 -43.07 9.04
N ALA A 103 -10.22 -43.29 8.83
CA ALA A 103 -11.07 -42.36 8.07
C ALA A 103 -11.33 -41.05 8.82
N LEU A 104 -11.39 -41.09 10.16
CA LEU A 104 -11.61 -39.90 10.98
C LEU A 104 -10.35 -39.02 11.03
N ILE A 105 -9.18 -39.64 11.19
CA ILE A 105 -7.88 -38.94 11.19
C ILE A 105 -7.64 -38.22 9.86
N TRP A 106 -7.99 -38.86 8.74
CA TRP A 106 -7.87 -38.26 7.41
C TRP A 106 -8.78 -37.03 7.21
N LYS A 107 -10.02 -37.10 7.71
CA LYS A 107 -10.97 -35.97 7.64
C LYS A 107 -10.54 -34.80 8.54
N MET A 108 -9.96 -35.08 9.71
CA MET A 108 -9.42 -34.03 10.58
C MET A 108 -8.19 -33.37 9.97
N GLY A 109 -7.33 -34.13 9.29
CA GLY A 109 -6.18 -33.59 8.56
C GLY A 109 -6.59 -32.58 7.48
N LEU A 110 -7.59 -32.92 6.65
CA LEU A 110 -8.12 -32.03 5.61
C LEU A 110 -8.80 -30.77 6.16
N ALA A 111 -9.50 -30.88 7.30
CA ALA A 111 -10.13 -29.73 7.93
C ALA A 111 -9.08 -28.74 8.49
N MET A 112 -8.02 -29.26 9.11
CA MET A 112 -6.93 -28.43 9.65
C MET A 112 -6.12 -27.73 8.56
N THR A 113 -5.84 -28.40 7.43
CA THR A 113 -5.16 -27.76 6.30
C THR A 113 -6.03 -26.66 5.67
N ALA A 114 -7.34 -26.89 5.51
CA ALA A 114 -8.25 -25.86 4.99
C ALA A 114 -8.32 -24.62 5.92
N ILE A 115 -8.35 -24.83 7.24
CA ILE A 115 -8.31 -23.73 8.22
C ILE A 115 -6.96 -23.00 8.16
N LEU A 116 -5.85 -23.71 8.06
CA LEU A 116 -4.52 -23.11 7.97
C LEU A 116 -4.37 -22.27 6.70
N VAL A 117 -4.87 -22.76 5.56
CA VAL A 117 -4.88 -22.01 4.29
C VAL A 117 -5.75 -20.77 4.40
N LEU A 118 -6.95 -20.86 4.99
CA LEU A 118 -7.83 -19.70 5.19
C LEU A 118 -7.21 -18.65 6.11
N VAL A 119 -6.58 -19.07 7.22
CA VAL A 119 -5.88 -18.15 8.13
C VAL A 119 -4.67 -17.53 7.45
N SER A 120 -3.87 -18.31 6.70
CA SER A 120 -2.72 -17.79 5.97
C SER A 120 -3.12 -16.80 4.88
N SER A 121 -4.19 -17.10 4.12
CA SER A 121 -4.74 -16.19 3.11
C SER A 121 -5.30 -14.92 3.74
N LEU A 122 -5.97 -15.03 4.90
CA LEU A 122 -6.49 -13.87 5.62
C LEU A 122 -5.36 -13.01 6.19
N ILE A 123 -4.29 -13.64 6.71
CA ILE A 123 -3.08 -12.92 7.12
C ILE A 123 -2.49 -12.20 5.91
N LEU A 124 -2.31 -12.85 4.76
CA LEU A 124 -1.78 -12.20 3.54
C LEU A 124 -2.62 -11.01 3.07
N ILE A 125 -3.95 -11.11 3.14
CA ILE A 125 -4.87 -10.02 2.76
C ILE A 125 -4.80 -8.85 3.76
N THR A 126 -4.57 -9.13 5.05
CA THR A 126 -4.51 -8.10 6.11
C THR A 126 -3.11 -7.57 6.40
N SER A 127 -2.06 -8.31 6.05
CA SER A 127 -0.65 -7.97 6.30
C SER A 127 -0.01 -7.19 5.17
N ASN A 128 -0.62 -7.14 4.00
CA ASN A 128 -0.28 -6.13 3.00
C ASN A 128 -1.07 -4.87 3.36
N PRO A 129 -0.46 -3.87 4.04
CA PRO A 129 -1.13 -2.59 4.21
C PRO A 129 -1.57 -2.14 2.81
N PRO A 130 -2.77 -1.54 2.67
CA PRO A 130 -3.21 -1.05 1.38
C PRO A 130 -2.10 -0.19 0.81
N THR A 131 -1.44 -0.68 -0.22
CA THR A 131 -0.32 0.02 -0.84
C THR A 131 -0.89 1.37 -1.23
N ASN A 132 -0.37 2.46 -0.66
CA ASN A 132 -0.87 3.79 -0.99
C ASN A 132 -0.84 3.88 -2.52
N LEU A 133 -1.99 4.16 -3.14
CA LEU A 133 -2.14 4.11 -4.59
C LEU A 133 -1.06 4.97 -5.27
N ILE A 134 -0.74 6.12 -4.67
CA ILE A 134 0.37 6.97 -5.10
C ILE A 134 1.71 6.24 -5.08
N ASP A 135 2.05 5.46 -4.06
CA ASP A 135 3.34 4.75 -4.01
C ASP A 135 3.48 3.75 -5.17
N THR A 136 2.37 3.14 -5.59
CA THR A 136 2.31 2.27 -6.76
C THR A 136 2.55 3.07 -8.05
N LEU A 137 1.92 4.23 -8.18
CA LEU A 137 2.09 5.10 -9.34
C LEU A 137 3.54 5.62 -9.47
N TYR A 138 4.19 5.94 -8.36
CA TYR A 138 5.60 6.34 -8.37
C TYR A 138 6.51 5.22 -8.87
N LYS A 139 6.24 3.95 -8.49
CA LYS A 139 7.01 2.81 -9.00
C LYS A 139 6.85 2.66 -10.51
N MET A 140 5.64 2.88 -11.04
CA MET A 140 5.39 2.82 -12.49
C MET A 140 6.21 3.83 -13.27
N VAL A 141 6.48 5.01 -12.70
CA VAL A 141 7.26 6.09 -13.35
C VAL A 141 8.77 5.94 -13.12
N LEU A 142 9.20 5.44 -11.96
CA LEU A 142 10.62 5.28 -11.63
C LEU A 142 11.30 4.13 -12.39
N ILE A 143 10.61 3.01 -12.58
CA ILE A 143 11.17 1.82 -13.23
C ILE A 143 11.68 2.10 -14.66
N PRO A 144 11.00 2.91 -15.51
CA PRO A 144 11.44 3.14 -16.88
C PRO A 144 12.38 4.34 -17.09
N LYS A 145 12.52 5.29 -16.13
CA LYS A 145 12.97 6.67 -16.44
C LYS A 145 14.16 7.22 -15.64
N SER A 146 14.99 6.38 -15.01
CA SER A 146 16.06 6.87 -14.12
C SER A 146 17.05 7.85 -14.80
N SER A 147 17.38 7.65 -16.08
CA SER A 147 18.28 8.56 -16.83
C SER A 147 17.60 9.83 -17.35
N ALA A 148 16.29 9.81 -17.59
CA ALA A 148 15.53 10.96 -18.07
C ALA A 148 15.22 11.96 -16.95
N MET A 149 15.12 11.49 -15.70
CA MET A 149 14.88 12.33 -14.51
C MET A 149 15.95 13.41 -14.31
N ASP A 150 17.20 13.15 -14.70
CA ASP A 150 18.30 14.12 -14.61
C ASP A 150 18.06 15.37 -15.47
N ILE A 151 17.26 15.26 -16.55
CA ILE A 151 16.95 16.33 -17.50
C ILE A 151 15.99 17.35 -16.88
N ILE A 152 15.03 16.89 -16.09
CA ILE A 152 13.99 17.75 -15.49
C ILE A 152 14.58 18.68 -14.42
N ARG A 153 15.74 18.34 -13.85
CA ARG A 153 16.35 19.08 -12.73
C ARG A 153 15.34 19.30 -11.60
N LEU A 154 14.71 18.21 -11.16
CA LEU A 154 13.75 18.21 -10.05
C LEU A 154 14.34 18.91 -8.81
N ASP A 155 15.64 18.74 -8.58
CA ASP A 155 16.44 19.39 -7.53
C ASP A 155 16.39 20.93 -7.56
N LYS A 156 16.10 21.53 -8.72
CA LYS A 156 16.04 22.99 -8.92
C LYS A 156 14.63 23.56 -8.78
N LEU A 157 13.60 22.72 -8.61
CA LEU A 157 12.24 23.20 -8.38
C LEU A 157 12.15 23.76 -6.96
N ALA A 158 12.34 25.07 -6.83
CA ALA A 158 12.02 25.79 -5.61
C ALA A 158 10.57 26.23 -5.65
N PHE A 159 9.72 25.65 -4.81
CA PHE A 159 8.32 26.07 -4.69
C PHE A 159 8.20 27.24 -3.71
N VAL A 160 7.19 28.09 -3.92
CA VAL A 160 6.96 29.29 -3.10
C VAL A 160 6.84 28.96 -1.61
N TRP A 161 6.25 27.81 -1.27
CA TRP A 161 6.06 27.36 0.11
C TRP A 161 7.36 26.85 0.79
N GLU A 162 8.43 26.57 0.03
CA GLU A 162 9.74 26.16 0.59
C GLU A 162 10.52 27.34 1.20
N VAL A 163 10.20 28.58 0.78
CA VAL A 163 10.87 29.76 1.28
C VAL A 163 10.33 30.06 2.68
N SER A 164 11.19 29.88 3.69
CA SER A 164 10.85 30.21 5.08
C SER A 164 10.30 31.64 5.18
N PRO A 165 9.21 31.90 5.94
CA PRO A 165 8.67 33.24 6.15
C PRO A 165 9.70 34.25 6.64
N LYS A 166 10.78 33.79 7.29
CA LYS A 166 11.90 34.60 7.78
C LYS A 166 12.78 35.17 6.65
N ASN A 167 12.80 34.53 5.48
CA ASN A 167 13.65 34.91 4.34
C ASN A 167 12.88 35.71 3.29
N MET A 168 11.56 35.85 3.41
CA MET A 168 10.79 36.75 2.56
C MET A 168 10.94 38.19 3.08
N ARG A 169 11.53 39.07 2.27
CA ARG A 169 11.50 40.52 2.50
C ARG A 169 10.06 41.01 2.27
N GLY A 170 9.20 40.81 3.26
CA GLY A 170 7.78 41.15 3.23
C GLY A 170 6.96 40.21 4.10
N LYS A 171 5.82 40.69 4.63
CA LYS A 171 4.83 39.84 5.31
C LYS A 171 4.14 38.95 4.29
N ALA A 172 4.75 37.84 3.92
CA ALA A 172 4.02 36.80 3.22
C ALA A 172 2.88 36.31 4.12
N PRO A 173 1.66 36.12 3.58
CA PRO A 173 0.57 35.59 4.37
C PRO A 173 0.98 34.24 4.95
N PRO A 174 0.59 33.94 6.22
CA PRO A 174 0.84 32.61 6.77
C PRO A 174 0.07 31.57 5.94
N LEU A 175 0.76 30.49 5.55
CA LEU A 175 0.14 29.38 4.83
C LEU A 175 -0.89 28.68 5.73
N SER A 176 -2.03 28.29 5.14
CA SER A 176 -3.02 27.45 5.82
C SER A 176 -2.48 26.03 6.03
N GLU A 177 -3.09 25.26 6.94
CA GLU A 177 -2.69 23.86 7.18
C GLU A 177 -2.85 22.99 5.93
N ALA A 178 -3.86 23.27 5.09
CA ALA A 178 -4.05 22.61 3.79
C ALA A 178 -2.89 22.91 2.83
N GLN A 179 -2.47 24.18 2.73
CA GLN A 179 -1.33 24.59 1.90
C GLN A 179 -0.02 23.98 2.39
N LYS A 180 0.21 23.94 3.71
CA LYS A 180 1.39 23.28 4.30
C LYS A 180 1.40 21.78 4.02
N ALA A 181 0.26 21.10 4.16
CA ALA A 181 0.12 19.68 3.90
C ALA A 181 0.38 19.36 2.42
N PHE A 182 -0.20 20.15 1.52
CA PHE A 182 0.04 20.06 0.09
C PHE A 182 1.52 20.27 -0.26
N GLY A 183 2.15 21.32 0.27
CA GLY A 183 3.58 21.57 0.08
C GLY A 183 4.47 20.44 0.61
N ALA A 184 4.17 19.90 1.80
CA ALA A 184 4.86 18.72 2.34
C ALA A 184 4.69 17.50 1.42
N GLY A 185 3.54 17.34 0.80
CA GLY A 185 3.26 16.34 -0.22
C GLY A 185 4.14 16.51 -1.46
N VAL A 186 4.19 17.74 -2.01
CA VAL A 186 5.05 18.08 -3.15
C VAL A 186 6.52 17.77 -2.84
N LEU A 187 7.03 18.17 -1.66
CA LEU A 187 8.40 17.86 -1.22
C LEU A 187 8.66 16.36 -1.21
N THR A 188 7.78 15.62 -0.53
CA THR A 188 7.92 14.17 -0.37
C THR A 188 7.89 13.47 -1.72
N GLY A 189 7.04 13.94 -2.62
CA GLY A 189 6.98 13.46 -3.99
C GLY A 189 8.26 13.72 -4.78
N ARG A 190 8.78 14.95 -4.73
CA ARG A 190 10.06 15.31 -5.37
C ARG A 190 11.20 14.40 -4.89
N GLU A 191 11.39 14.29 -3.58
CA GLU A 191 12.43 13.44 -3.00
C GLU A 191 12.25 11.97 -3.38
N ARG A 192 11.00 11.49 -3.46
CA ARG A 192 10.72 10.14 -3.91
C ARG A 192 11.12 9.89 -5.36
N LEU A 193 10.95 10.88 -6.25
CA LEU A 193 11.39 10.80 -7.64
C LEU A 193 12.92 10.86 -7.77
N LEU A 194 13.59 11.55 -6.84
CA LEU A 194 15.05 11.61 -6.73
C LEU A 194 15.65 10.37 -6.05
N GLU A 195 14.86 9.31 -5.85
CA GLU A 195 15.26 8.08 -5.13
C GLU A 195 15.71 8.30 -3.67
N ASN A 196 15.47 9.50 -3.11
CA ASN A 196 15.68 9.79 -1.70
C ASN A 196 14.52 9.18 -0.91
N SER A 197 14.72 7.96 -0.41
CA SER A 197 13.66 7.14 0.18
C SER A 197 12.98 7.73 1.41
N GLU A 198 13.62 8.71 2.07
CA GLU A 198 13.10 9.36 3.27
C GLU A 198 13.32 10.88 3.21
N ALA A 199 12.37 11.58 2.58
CA ALA A 199 12.26 13.02 2.76
C ALA A 199 12.10 13.31 4.26
N THR A 200 13.15 13.86 4.88
CA THR A 200 13.08 14.22 6.29
C THR A 200 12.25 15.49 6.42
N LEU A 201 10.93 15.34 6.49
CA LEU A 201 10.04 16.48 6.68
C LEU A 201 10.38 17.18 8.01
N PRO A 202 10.46 18.52 8.01
CA PRO A 202 10.53 19.31 9.23
C PRO A 202 9.48 18.86 10.25
N LEU A 203 9.81 18.89 11.54
CA LEU A 203 8.95 18.37 12.63
C LEU A 203 7.51 18.91 12.56
N HIS A 204 7.35 20.19 12.19
CA HIS A 204 6.05 20.86 12.07
C HIS A 204 5.20 20.42 10.87
N LEU A 205 5.76 19.67 9.91
CA LEU A 205 5.04 19.12 8.76
C LEU A 205 4.72 17.62 8.92
N LYS A 206 5.32 16.95 9.91
CA LYS A 206 5.12 15.50 10.10
C LYS A 206 3.69 15.12 10.45
N GLY A 207 3.00 15.91 11.27
CA GLY A 207 1.60 15.67 11.64
C GLY A 207 0.61 15.87 10.48
N LEU A 208 0.97 16.70 9.50
CA LEU A 208 0.10 17.02 8.36
C LEU A 208 -0.09 15.85 7.40
N LYS A 209 0.86 14.91 7.36
CA LYS A 209 0.72 13.67 6.61
C LYS A 209 -0.50 12.86 7.05
N THR A 210 -0.89 12.95 8.32
CA THR A 210 -2.03 12.22 8.90
C THR A 210 -3.26 13.10 9.05
N GLU A 211 -3.12 14.35 9.47
CA GLU A 211 -4.27 15.23 9.76
C GLU A 211 -4.90 15.83 8.50
N ARG A 212 -4.10 16.03 7.44
CA ARG A 212 -4.51 16.63 6.16
C ARG A 212 -4.05 15.74 5.00
N GLN A 213 -4.28 14.44 5.15
CA GLN A 213 -3.78 13.43 4.22
C GLN A 213 -4.21 13.69 2.77
N ASP A 214 -5.44 14.13 2.53
CA ASP A 214 -5.95 14.38 1.17
C ASP A 214 -5.14 15.45 0.44
N TYR A 215 -4.83 16.57 1.11
CA TYR A 215 -3.96 17.62 0.56
C TYR A 215 -2.52 17.13 0.37
N PHE A 216 -2.01 16.35 1.32
CA PHE A 216 -0.67 15.77 1.24
C PHE A 216 -0.53 14.82 0.04
N ASP A 217 -1.46 13.88 -0.12
CA ASP A 217 -1.49 12.94 -1.24
C ASP A 217 -1.70 13.70 -2.56
N LEU A 218 -2.52 14.75 -2.58
CA LEU A 218 -2.67 15.60 -3.76
C LEU A 218 -1.36 16.29 -4.18
N GLY A 219 -0.56 16.77 -3.23
CA GLY A 219 0.76 17.35 -3.52
C GLY A 219 1.73 16.34 -4.14
N ARG A 220 1.75 15.12 -3.60
CA ARG A 220 2.54 14.00 -4.17
C ARG A 220 2.06 13.63 -5.56
N TRP A 221 0.76 13.60 -5.79
CA TRP A 221 0.20 13.30 -7.10
C TRP A 221 0.53 14.39 -8.12
N ALA A 222 0.44 15.66 -7.74
CA ALA A 222 0.71 16.78 -8.63
C ALA A 222 2.14 16.75 -9.20
N VAL A 223 3.15 16.53 -8.36
CA VAL A 223 4.55 16.46 -8.81
C VAL A 223 4.83 15.22 -9.67
N LEU A 224 4.19 14.08 -9.37
CA LEU A 224 4.29 12.88 -10.19
C LEU A 224 3.75 13.16 -11.61
N LEU A 225 2.54 13.69 -11.69
CA LEU A 225 1.88 13.95 -12.95
C LEU A 225 2.62 15.04 -13.75
N TRP A 226 3.17 16.04 -13.07
CA TRP A 226 3.97 17.09 -13.69
C TRP A 226 5.28 16.55 -14.27
N THR A 227 5.89 15.58 -13.59
CA THR A 227 7.10 14.90 -14.05
C THR A 227 6.81 14.07 -15.30
N VAL A 228 5.73 13.28 -15.27
CA VAL A 228 5.29 12.52 -16.43
C VAL A 228 4.97 13.45 -17.61
N SER A 229 4.37 14.61 -17.34
CA SER A 229 3.96 15.53 -18.39
C SER A 229 5.13 16.21 -19.12
N GLN A 230 6.36 16.15 -18.57
CA GLN A 230 7.56 16.64 -19.26
C GLN A 230 8.04 15.72 -20.40
N PHE A 231 7.52 14.49 -20.47
CA PHE A 231 7.96 13.48 -21.43
C PHE A 231 6.81 13.01 -22.33
N PRO A 232 6.28 13.89 -23.21
CA PRO A 232 5.17 13.53 -24.10
C PRO A 232 5.52 12.43 -25.11
N GLU A 233 6.81 12.26 -25.41
CA GLU A 233 7.33 11.23 -26.32
C GLU A 233 7.28 9.84 -25.68
N ASP A 234 7.42 9.76 -24.36
CA ASP A 234 7.34 8.52 -23.60
C ASP A 234 5.87 8.21 -23.33
N GLN A 235 5.21 7.54 -24.27
CA GLN A 235 3.83 7.11 -24.12
C GLN A 235 3.65 6.31 -22.83
N MET A 236 2.95 6.90 -21.86
CA MET A 236 2.56 6.17 -20.66
C MET A 236 1.48 5.14 -21.02
N PRO A 237 1.49 3.95 -20.39
CA PRO A 237 0.44 2.96 -20.61
C PRO A 237 -0.94 3.55 -20.31
N THR A 238 -1.98 3.19 -21.07
CA THR A 238 -3.37 3.63 -20.83
C THR A 238 -3.80 3.41 -19.38
N ALA A 239 -3.42 2.27 -18.80
CA ALA A 239 -3.70 1.95 -17.41
C ALA A 239 -3.14 2.99 -16.41
N PHE A 240 -2.01 3.65 -16.72
CA PHE A 240 -1.50 4.73 -15.88
C PHE A 240 -2.47 5.92 -15.84
N TRP A 241 -2.99 6.34 -16.99
CA TRP A 241 -3.93 7.46 -17.09
C TRP A 241 -5.28 7.15 -16.43
N GLU A 242 -5.79 5.93 -16.60
CA GLU A 242 -7.00 5.47 -15.92
C GLU A 242 -6.85 5.50 -14.39
N GLU A 243 -5.69 5.09 -13.87
CA GLU A 243 -5.41 5.19 -12.43
C GLU A 243 -5.30 6.65 -11.96
N GLN A 244 -4.77 7.57 -12.79
CA GLN A 244 -4.74 9.00 -12.45
C GLN A 244 -6.15 9.58 -12.36
N GLN A 245 -7.02 9.25 -13.32
CA GLN A 245 -8.41 9.69 -13.31
C GLN A 245 -9.16 9.15 -12.08
N ARG A 246 -8.95 7.88 -11.74
CA ARG A 246 -9.57 7.26 -10.56
C ARG A 246 -9.11 7.93 -9.28
N PHE A 247 -7.80 8.18 -9.14
CA PHE A 247 -7.26 8.90 -7.99
C PHE A 247 -7.87 10.30 -7.87
N LEU A 248 -7.91 11.05 -8.97
CA LEU A 248 -8.43 12.42 -8.99
C LEU A 248 -9.92 12.47 -8.64
N THR A 249 -10.72 11.54 -9.17
CA THR A 249 -12.15 11.42 -8.85
C THR A 249 -12.36 11.19 -7.35
N GLN A 250 -11.67 10.21 -6.77
CA GLN A 250 -11.76 9.92 -5.33
C GLN A 250 -11.29 11.10 -4.46
N MET A 251 -10.30 11.86 -4.94
CA MET A 251 -9.84 13.06 -4.25
C MET A 251 -10.88 14.18 -4.30
N GLN A 252 -11.50 14.40 -5.46
CA GLN A 252 -12.55 15.40 -5.62
C GLN A 252 -13.76 15.09 -4.75
N GLU A 253 -14.20 13.83 -4.67
CA GLU A 253 -15.29 13.39 -3.80
C GLU A 253 -15.02 13.71 -2.32
N ARG A 254 -13.79 13.46 -1.84
CA ARG A 254 -13.38 13.79 -0.47
C ARG A 254 -13.34 15.30 -0.23
N LEU A 255 -12.74 16.05 -1.17
CA LEU A 255 -12.65 17.52 -1.07
C LEU A 255 -14.01 18.22 -1.17
N GLN A 256 -15.00 17.63 -1.85
CA GLN A 256 -16.37 18.14 -1.87
C GLN A 256 -17.06 18.07 -0.50
N GLN A 257 -16.62 17.15 0.37
CA GLN A 257 -17.11 17.08 1.75
C GLN A 257 -16.46 18.14 2.66
N GLU A 258 -15.33 18.72 2.23
CA GLU A 258 -14.69 19.80 2.97
C GLU A 258 -15.31 21.16 2.65
N SER A 259 -15.72 21.86 3.70
CA SER A 259 -16.21 23.24 3.60
C SER A 259 -15.04 24.22 3.82
N GLY A 260 -14.45 24.74 2.74
CA GLY A 260 -13.38 25.73 2.84
C GLY A 260 -13.08 26.44 1.51
N PRO A 261 -12.55 27.67 1.55
CA PRO A 261 -12.12 28.37 0.34
C PRO A 261 -10.99 27.60 -0.38
N GLU A 262 -10.10 26.95 0.35
CA GLU A 262 -9.00 26.14 -0.21
C GLU A 262 -9.53 24.91 -0.97
N ALA A 263 -10.49 24.19 -0.37
CA ALA A 263 -11.13 23.04 -1.02
C ALA A 263 -11.80 23.46 -2.33
N LYS A 264 -12.50 24.60 -2.36
CA LYS A 264 -13.13 25.14 -3.59
C LYS A 264 -12.09 25.51 -4.66
N GLN A 265 -10.99 26.15 -4.26
CA GLN A 265 -9.92 26.51 -5.17
C GLN A 265 -9.30 25.25 -5.78
N ILE A 266 -8.99 24.25 -4.95
CA ILE A 266 -8.42 22.99 -5.41
C ILE A 266 -9.39 22.21 -6.29
N LEU A 267 -10.69 22.18 -5.97
CA LEU A 267 -11.71 21.57 -6.83
C LEU A 267 -11.74 22.24 -8.22
N THR A 268 -11.54 23.55 -8.28
CA THR A 268 -11.43 24.27 -9.56
C THR A 268 -10.21 23.81 -10.36
N HIS A 269 -9.02 23.76 -9.75
CA HIS A 269 -7.80 23.30 -10.43
C HIS A 269 -7.91 21.84 -10.87
N THR A 270 -8.40 20.95 -10.00
CA THR A 270 -8.53 19.52 -10.29
C THR A 270 -9.57 19.25 -11.38
N THR A 271 -10.65 20.03 -11.48
CA THR A 271 -11.62 19.90 -12.59
C THR A 271 -10.98 20.22 -13.94
N ILE A 272 -10.15 21.26 -14.00
CA ILE A 272 -9.40 21.60 -15.23
C ILE A 272 -8.43 20.47 -15.59
N ILE A 273 -7.71 19.94 -14.60
CA ILE A 273 -6.76 18.84 -14.82
C ILE A 273 -7.49 17.56 -15.27
N GLN A 274 -8.64 17.23 -14.68
CA GLN A 274 -9.47 16.09 -15.10
C GLN A 274 -9.83 16.18 -16.59
N SER A 275 -10.26 17.35 -17.06
CA SER A 275 -10.56 17.54 -18.48
C SER A 275 -9.35 17.32 -19.39
N LEU A 276 -8.13 17.63 -18.93
CA LEU A 276 -6.90 17.34 -19.67
C LEU A 276 -6.56 15.85 -19.66
N LEU A 277 -6.74 15.17 -18.53
CA LEU A 277 -6.53 13.72 -18.41
C LEU A 277 -7.48 12.92 -19.29
N ASP A 278 -8.75 13.35 -19.39
CA ASP A 278 -9.73 12.71 -20.28
C ASP A 278 -9.30 12.80 -21.75
N LYS A 279 -8.71 13.93 -22.15
CA LYS A 279 -8.18 14.11 -23.50
C LYS A 279 -6.92 13.29 -23.73
N LEU A 280 -5.99 13.21 -22.77
CA LEU A 280 -4.79 12.37 -22.88
C LEU A 280 -5.11 10.89 -23.01
N SER A 281 -6.19 10.44 -22.38
CA SER A 281 -6.65 9.05 -22.48
C SER A 281 -7.22 8.73 -23.87
N ALA A 282 -7.68 9.75 -24.61
CA ALA A 282 -8.26 9.62 -25.94
C ALA A 282 -7.26 9.90 -27.07
N ASP A 283 -6.32 10.82 -26.87
CA ASP A 283 -5.38 11.31 -27.88
C ASP A 283 -4.03 11.68 -27.25
N ASN A 284 -2.94 11.16 -27.82
CA ASN A 284 -1.58 11.43 -27.36
C ASN A 284 -1.04 12.73 -27.99
N ASN A 285 -1.75 13.84 -27.78
CA ASN A 285 -1.39 15.14 -28.34
C ASN A 285 -0.40 15.89 -27.40
N PRO A 286 0.82 16.25 -27.88
CA PRO A 286 1.82 16.97 -27.09
C PRO A 286 1.34 18.30 -26.49
N GLU A 287 0.39 18.99 -27.14
CA GLU A 287 -0.19 20.23 -26.62
C GLU A 287 -0.94 20.01 -25.29
N ILE A 288 -1.55 18.84 -25.12
CA ILE A 288 -2.26 18.48 -23.88
C ILE A 288 -1.25 18.26 -22.75
N TYR A 289 -0.11 17.62 -23.03
CA TYR A 289 0.98 17.46 -22.06
C TYR A 289 1.55 18.82 -21.62
N HIS A 290 1.72 19.75 -22.55
CA HIS A 290 2.17 21.11 -22.22
C HIS A 290 1.13 21.87 -21.37
N ALA A 291 -0.15 21.79 -21.73
CA ALA A 291 -1.22 22.39 -20.94
C ALA A 291 -1.30 21.80 -19.53
N LEU A 292 -1.15 20.47 -19.41
CA LEU A 292 -1.13 19.74 -18.15
C LEU A 292 0.06 20.18 -17.28
N THR A 293 1.26 20.24 -17.87
CA THR A 293 2.47 20.76 -17.24
C THR A 293 2.24 22.15 -16.63
N PHE A 294 1.69 23.07 -17.42
CA PHE A 294 1.45 24.44 -16.98
C PHE A 294 0.46 24.48 -15.82
N LYS A 295 -0.65 23.73 -15.89
CA LYS A 295 -1.67 23.71 -14.84
C LYS A 295 -1.20 23.08 -13.54
N LEU A 296 -0.41 22.02 -13.63
CA LEU A 296 0.19 21.40 -12.43
C LEU A 296 1.23 22.30 -11.80
N LYS A 297 2.02 23.01 -12.60
CA LYS A 297 2.96 24.00 -12.09
C LYS A 297 2.25 25.13 -11.35
N ASP A 298 1.21 25.71 -11.97
CA ASP A 298 0.36 26.76 -11.36
C ASP A 298 -0.25 26.28 -10.02
N MET A 299 -0.72 25.03 -9.97
CA MET A 299 -1.23 24.41 -8.75
C MET A 299 -0.14 24.21 -7.67
N MET A 300 1.10 23.88 -8.06
CA MET A 300 2.21 23.73 -7.11
C MET A 300 2.80 25.06 -6.63
N GLU A 301 2.62 26.13 -7.42
CA GLU A 301 3.05 27.49 -7.11
C GLU A 301 1.98 28.34 -6.39
N LEU A 302 0.84 27.73 -6.03
CA LEU A 302 -0.29 28.39 -5.36
C LEU A 302 0.19 29.40 -4.30
N LYS A 303 -0.13 30.67 -4.56
CA LYS A 303 0.18 31.84 -3.72
C LYS A 303 -0.93 32.11 -2.71
#